data_AF-A3JMW1-F1
#
_entry.id   AF-A3JMW1-F1
#
_cell.length_a   1.000
_cell.length_b   1.000
_cell.length_c   1.000
_cell.angle_alpha   90.00
_cell.angle_beta   90.00
_cell.angle_gamma   90.00
#
_symmetry.space_group_name_H-M   'P 1'
#
loop_
_entity.id
_entity.type
_entity.pdbx_description
1 polymer ?
#
loop_
_entity_poly.entity_id
_entity_poly.type
_entity_poly.pdbx_seq_one_letter_code
_entity_poly.pdbx_strand_id
1 'polypeptide(L)'
;MEYFDTLETRSEDQRLGDLAINLPRQVALAQSLKGYGAGYADIHADKIVSPADLASLPVLRKSDLSGAQATSAPFGNYTPFAPSVYSHVFQSPGPIYEPGMTSPDWWRMGRFLYAAGLRHDDIVQNCFSYHLTPAGMMFESGARTIGACVLPAGVGQTELQARAAHDIGVTAYAGTPDFLNIILDKADEMGLDLKINKAVVGGGALFPSLRQSYVDRGIQCVQCYATADLGNIAYESTAMEGMIVDEGVIVEIVTPGTGIPVEPGEVGEVVVTSLNSDYPLIRFATGDLSAQMLGQSPCGRTNMRIKGWMGRADQTAKIKGMFVRPEQVAELVAKTGVDRARVIANRDGQNDTMEVQVEGTNINTAEVETAIMNTLKLRGTVTVHSPGNLPRDGLVIEDKRNYDT
;
A
#
# COMPACT_ATOMS: atom_id res chain seq x y z
N MET A 1 -5.00 -5.45 27.50
CA MET A 1 -4.65 -5.21 26.08
C MET A 1 -3.63 -6.27 25.73
N GLU A 2 -3.95 -7.13 24.76
CA GLU A 2 -3.08 -8.26 24.40
C GLU A 2 -2.35 -7.95 23.09
N TYR A 3 -1.12 -8.47 22.99
CA TYR A 3 -0.24 -8.32 21.84
C TYR A 3 0.11 -9.71 21.31
N PHE A 4 0.23 -9.83 20.00
CA PHE A 4 0.61 -11.04 19.29
C PHE A 4 2.06 -11.44 19.62
N ASP A 5 2.96 -10.46 19.72
CA ASP A 5 4.35 -10.66 20.11
C ASP A 5 4.95 -9.41 20.79
N THR A 6 6.21 -9.51 21.21
CA THR A 6 6.93 -8.42 21.89
C THR A 6 7.35 -7.29 20.97
N LEU A 7 7.35 -7.48 19.64
CA LEU A 7 7.76 -6.44 18.70
C LEU A 7 6.73 -5.32 18.64
N GLU A 8 5.45 -5.63 18.84
CA GLU A 8 4.36 -4.64 18.79
C GLU A 8 4.50 -3.50 19.80
N THR A 9 5.22 -3.71 20.90
CA THR A 9 5.40 -2.73 21.98
C THR A 9 6.86 -2.34 22.23
N ARG A 10 7.78 -2.74 21.33
CA ARG A 10 9.20 -2.40 21.45
C ARG A 10 9.43 -0.90 21.41
N SER A 11 10.46 -0.41 22.10
CA SER A 11 10.81 1.01 22.03
C SER A 11 11.31 1.39 20.64
N GLU A 12 11.32 2.70 20.35
CA GLU A 12 11.93 3.21 19.11
C GLU A 12 13.42 2.85 19.03
N ASP A 13 14.17 2.98 20.13
CA ASP A 13 15.58 2.59 20.19
C ASP A 13 15.81 1.10 19.88
N GLN A 14 14.95 0.22 20.41
CA GLN A 14 15.01 -1.21 20.10
C GLN A 14 14.74 -1.47 18.61
N ARG A 15 13.71 -0.81 18.05
CA ARG A 15 13.39 -0.92 16.62
C ARG A 15 14.54 -0.43 15.75
N LEU A 16 15.13 0.72 16.06
CA LEU A 16 16.28 1.26 15.33
C LEU A 16 17.51 0.36 15.46
N GLY A 17 17.77 -0.20 16.64
CA GLY A 17 18.84 -1.17 16.86
C GLY A 17 18.69 -2.44 16.01
N ASP A 18 17.49 -3.01 15.95
CA ASP A 18 17.20 -4.17 15.10
C ASP A 18 17.33 -3.83 13.61
N LEU A 19 16.83 -2.66 13.19
CA LEU A 19 16.92 -2.21 11.81
C LEU A 19 18.37 -1.96 11.37
N ALA A 20 19.23 -1.43 12.25
CA ALA A 20 20.66 -1.26 11.98
C ALA A 20 21.40 -2.57 11.68
N ILE A 21 20.83 -3.71 12.08
CA ILE A 21 21.36 -5.04 11.78
C ILE A 21 20.67 -5.64 10.54
N ASN A 22 19.35 -5.49 10.44
CA ASN A 22 18.55 -6.19 9.42
C ASN A 22 18.54 -5.48 8.07
N LEU A 23 18.53 -4.14 8.04
CA LEU A 23 18.53 -3.37 6.79
C LEU A 23 19.77 -3.63 5.94
N PRO A 24 21.01 -3.59 6.48
CA PRO A 24 22.20 -3.87 5.67
C PRO A 24 22.17 -5.26 5.05
N ARG A 25 21.68 -6.26 5.81
CA ARG A 25 21.55 -7.64 5.33
C ARG A 25 20.54 -7.75 4.20
N GLN A 26 19.40 -7.08 4.35
CA GLN A 26 18.33 -7.09 3.37
C GLN A 26 18.74 -6.38 2.07
N VAL A 27 19.46 -5.25 2.18
CA VAL A 27 20.03 -4.55 1.02
C VAL A 27 21.13 -5.39 0.36
N ALA A 28 22.04 -6.00 1.13
CA ALA A 28 23.07 -6.87 0.57
C ALA A 28 22.48 -8.10 -0.14
N LEU A 29 21.38 -8.66 0.38
CA LEU A 29 20.64 -9.71 -0.29
C LEU A 29 20.08 -9.21 -1.61
N ALA A 30 19.36 -8.08 -1.61
CA ALA A 30 18.84 -7.45 -2.83
C ALA A 30 19.95 -7.20 -3.87
N GLN A 31 21.10 -6.64 -3.46
CA GLN A 31 22.27 -6.43 -4.32
C GLN A 31 22.78 -7.70 -5.01
N SER A 32 22.67 -8.85 -4.34
CA SER A 32 23.10 -10.13 -4.91
C SER A 32 22.17 -10.66 -6.01
N LEU A 33 20.96 -10.11 -6.12
CA LEU A 33 19.94 -10.56 -7.06
C LEU A 33 20.05 -9.81 -8.40
N LYS A 34 19.98 -10.56 -9.50
CA LYS A 34 20.11 -9.98 -10.85
C LYS A 34 19.02 -8.96 -11.17
N GLY A 35 17.85 -9.02 -10.53
CA GLY A 35 16.74 -8.09 -10.74
C GLY A 35 17.10 -6.64 -10.40
N TYR A 36 17.94 -6.44 -9.38
CA TYR A 36 18.39 -5.10 -8.98
C TYR A 36 19.50 -4.53 -9.88
N GLY A 37 20.28 -5.41 -10.50
CA GLY A 37 21.20 -5.07 -11.60
C GLY A 37 22.18 -3.94 -11.27
N ALA A 38 22.43 -3.08 -12.27
CA ALA A 38 23.37 -1.96 -12.16
C ALA A 38 22.93 -0.87 -11.17
N GLY A 39 21.62 -0.72 -10.92
CA GLY A 39 21.09 0.31 -10.01
C GLY A 39 21.55 0.15 -8.56
N TYR A 40 22.07 -1.02 -8.21
CA TYR A 40 22.54 -1.37 -6.87
C TYR A 40 24.05 -1.63 -6.79
N ALA A 41 24.80 -1.49 -7.91
CA ALA A 41 26.21 -1.85 -7.99
C ALA A 41 27.13 -0.99 -7.10
N ASP A 42 26.85 0.30 -7.00
CA ASP A 42 27.65 1.27 -6.22
C ASP A 42 27.09 1.52 -4.81
N ILE A 43 26.09 0.75 -4.38
CA ILE A 43 25.45 0.92 -3.07
C ILE A 43 26.30 0.21 -2.01
N HIS A 44 26.60 0.92 -0.92
CA HIS A 44 27.25 0.35 0.25
C HIS A 44 26.20 -0.13 1.25
N ALA A 45 25.85 -1.43 1.18
CA ALA A 45 24.79 -1.99 2.02
C ALA A 45 25.04 -1.80 3.52
N ASP A 46 26.31 -1.81 3.97
CA ASP A 46 26.73 -1.56 5.35
C ASP A 46 26.43 -0.14 5.85
N LYS A 47 26.10 0.79 4.95
CA LYS A 47 25.70 2.16 5.28
C LYS A 47 24.19 2.35 5.41
N ILE A 48 23.39 1.37 5.01
CA ILE A 48 21.94 1.46 5.10
C ILE A 48 21.48 0.86 6.43
N VAL A 49 21.58 1.64 7.50
CA VAL A 49 21.38 1.17 8.89
C VAL A 49 20.14 1.78 9.55
N SER A 50 19.46 2.69 8.87
CA SER A 50 18.26 3.35 9.36
C SER A 50 17.22 3.52 8.26
N PRO A 51 15.94 3.74 8.59
CA PRO A 51 14.92 4.09 7.60
C PRO A 51 15.28 5.30 6.75
N ALA A 52 15.99 6.29 7.31
CA ALA A 52 16.40 7.49 6.58
C ALA A 52 17.40 7.20 5.46
N ASP A 53 18.25 6.18 5.62
CA ASP A 53 19.26 5.81 4.61
C ASP A 53 18.63 5.21 3.35
N LEU A 54 17.40 4.68 3.45
CA LEU A 54 16.64 4.17 2.30
C LEU A 54 16.45 5.26 1.24
N ALA A 55 16.34 6.53 1.62
CA ALA A 55 16.15 7.64 0.67
C ALA A 55 17.25 7.72 -0.42
N SER A 56 18.45 7.17 -0.15
CA SER A 56 19.55 7.09 -1.11
C SER A 56 19.43 5.96 -2.15
N LEU A 57 18.55 4.99 -1.93
CA LEU A 57 18.33 3.85 -2.81
C LEU A 57 17.28 4.20 -3.88
N PRO A 58 17.38 3.66 -5.10
CA PRO A 58 16.37 3.88 -6.11
C PRO A 58 15.04 3.21 -5.72
N VAL A 59 13.93 3.85 -6.08
CA VAL A 59 12.58 3.31 -5.90
C VAL A 59 12.31 2.25 -6.97
N LEU A 60 11.86 1.06 -6.55
CA LEU A 60 11.41 0.00 -7.43
C LEU A 60 9.94 0.24 -7.80
N ARG A 61 9.66 0.61 -9.04
CA ARG A 61 8.28 0.81 -9.50
C ARG A 61 7.68 -0.51 -9.97
N LYS A 62 6.36 -0.60 -9.84
CA LYS A 62 5.59 -1.78 -10.29
C LYS A 62 5.77 -2.07 -11.79
N SER A 63 5.92 -1.02 -12.61
CA SER A 63 6.24 -1.15 -14.05
C SER A 63 7.59 -1.80 -14.32
N ASP A 64 8.60 -1.49 -13.50
CA ASP A 64 9.95 -2.04 -13.66
C ASP A 64 9.97 -3.53 -13.28
N LEU A 65 9.24 -3.89 -12.22
CA LEU A 65 9.02 -5.27 -11.84
C LEU A 65 8.33 -6.05 -12.99
N SER A 66 7.22 -5.54 -13.53
CA SER A 66 6.53 -6.17 -14.67
C SER A 66 7.45 -6.34 -15.89
N GLY A 67 8.24 -5.31 -16.22
CA GLY A 67 9.20 -5.36 -17.33
C GLY A 67 10.29 -6.41 -17.12
N ALA A 68 10.81 -6.51 -15.90
CA ALA A 68 11.77 -7.54 -15.52
C ALA A 68 11.16 -8.95 -15.60
N GLN A 69 9.93 -9.14 -15.14
CA GLN A 69 9.22 -10.43 -15.21
C GLN A 69 8.94 -10.87 -16.66
N ALA A 70 8.61 -9.93 -17.55
CA ALA A 70 8.45 -10.22 -18.97
C ALA A 70 9.75 -10.71 -19.64
N THR A 71 10.90 -10.20 -19.17
CA THR A 71 12.23 -10.57 -19.68
C THR A 71 12.78 -11.83 -19.00
N SER A 72 12.46 -12.05 -17.72
CA SER A 72 12.98 -13.12 -16.87
C SER A 72 11.89 -13.66 -15.97
N ALA A 73 10.98 -14.43 -16.56
CA ALA A 73 9.85 -15.01 -15.84
C ALA A 73 10.29 -16.05 -14.78
N PRO A 74 9.51 -16.26 -13.72
CA PRO A 74 8.28 -15.52 -13.38
C PRO A 74 8.56 -14.25 -12.57
N PHE A 75 9.65 -14.18 -11.79
CA PHE A 75 9.85 -13.15 -10.77
C PHE A 75 10.85 -12.05 -11.13
N GLY A 76 11.28 -11.95 -12.38
CA GLY A 76 12.16 -10.88 -12.85
C GLY A 76 13.55 -10.90 -12.22
N ASN A 77 13.97 -12.05 -11.69
CA ASN A 77 15.18 -12.22 -10.86
C ASN A 77 15.21 -11.36 -9.57
N TYR A 78 14.03 -10.99 -9.01
CA TYR A 78 13.90 -10.33 -7.71
C TYR A 78 13.79 -11.30 -6.53
N THR A 79 14.03 -12.60 -6.77
CA THR A 79 13.96 -13.66 -5.78
C THR A 79 15.29 -14.42 -5.68
N PRO A 80 15.73 -14.83 -4.47
CA PRO A 80 16.94 -15.64 -4.31
C PRO A 80 16.76 -17.10 -4.74
N PHE A 81 15.51 -17.57 -4.85
CA PHE A 81 15.21 -18.97 -5.15
C PHE A 81 14.63 -19.16 -6.54
N ALA A 82 14.79 -20.38 -7.06
CA ALA A 82 14.06 -20.84 -8.23
C ALA A 82 12.55 -20.94 -7.92
N PRO A 83 11.65 -20.76 -8.90
CA PRO A 83 10.20 -20.76 -8.67
C PRO A 83 9.67 -22.00 -7.95
N SER A 84 10.26 -23.17 -8.21
CA SER A 84 9.87 -24.45 -7.59
C SER A 84 10.17 -24.57 -6.09
N VAL A 85 10.93 -23.63 -5.51
CA VAL A 85 11.18 -23.58 -4.07
C VAL A 85 10.01 -22.93 -3.34
N TYR A 86 9.28 -22.04 -4.00
CA TYR A 86 8.10 -21.41 -3.42
C TYR A 86 6.93 -22.39 -3.38
N SER A 87 6.09 -22.27 -2.36
CA SER A 87 4.89 -23.08 -2.25
C SER A 87 3.85 -22.70 -3.32
N HIS A 88 3.83 -21.42 -3.73
CA HIS A 88 2.88 -20.87 -4.68
C HIS A 88 3.54 -19.87 -5.62
N VAL A 89 2.99 -19.78 -6.83
CA VAL A 89 3.22 -18.71 -7.81
C VAL A 89 1.85 -18.14 -8.16
N PHE A 90 1.62 -16.87 -7.83
CA PHE A 90 0.37 -16.16 -8.10
C PHE A 90 0.45 -15.34 -9.38
N GLN A 91 -0.71 -14.86 -9.83
CA GLN A 91 -0.83 -13.92 -10.94
C GLN A 91 -1.88 -12.85 -10.61
N SER A 92 -1.42 -11.64 -10.36
CA SER A 92 -2.28 -10.45 -10.27
C SER A 92 -2.59 -9.85 -11.65
N PRO A 93 -3.68 -9.07 -11.77
CA PRO A 93 -3.97 -8.29 -12.98
C PRO A 93 -2.78 -7.41 -13.41
N GLY A 94 -2.60 -7.23 -14.72
CA GLY A 94 -1.42 -6.54 -15.25
C GLY A 94 -0.25 -7.48 -15.58
N PRO A 95 -0.56 -8.73 -15.94
CA PRO A 95 0.06 -9.98 -15.45
C PRO A 95 1.34 -9.80 -14.62
N ILE A 96 1.21 -9.67 -13.31
CA ILE A 96 2.33 -9.64 -12.36
C ILE A 96 2.32 -10.95 -11.60
N TYR A 97 3.50 -11.56 -11.43
CA TYR A 97 3.66 -12.84 -10.76
C TYR A 97 4.32 -12.66 -9.39
N GLU A 98 3.70 -13.21 -8.35
CA GLU A 98 4.18 -13.09 -6.98
C GLU A 98 4.49 -14.47 -6.37
N PRO A 99 5.60 -14.64 -5.64
CA PRO A 99 5.87 -15.85 -4.88
C PRO A 99 4.99 -15.93 -3.62
N GLY A 100 4.78 -17.13 -3.10
CA GLY A 100 4.24 -17.32 -1.74
C GLY A 100 4.75 -18.58 -1.06
N MET A 101 4.98 -18.49 0.26
CA MET A 101 5.38 -19.62 1.11
C MET A 101 4.26 -20.00 2.08
N THR A 102 4.35 -21.23 2.59
CA THR A 102 3.48 -21.77 3.65
C THR A 102 4.14 -21.72 5.04
N SER A 103 5.35 -21.15 5.14
CA SER A 103 5.99 -20.89 6.44
C SER A 103 5.07 -20.01 7.31
N PRO A 104 5.03 -20.26 8.63
CA PRO A 104 4.15 -19.50 9.52
C PRO A 104 4.27 -18.00 9.33
N ASP A 105 3.12 -17.34 9.20
CA ASP A 105 2.95 -15.89 9.04
C ASP A 105 3.80 -15.21 7.94
N TRP A 106 4.09 -15.90 6.84
CA TRP A 106 4.91 -15.33 5.76
C TRP A 106 4.35 -14.00 5.21
N TRP A 107 3.03 -13.87 5.19
CA TRP A 107 2.29 -12.68 4.74
C TRP A 107 2.08 -11.62 5.83
N ARG A 108 2.51 -11.89 7.08
CA ARG A 108 2.45 -10.97 8.24
C ARG A 108 1.04 -10.53 8.60
N MET A 109 0.09 -11.46 8.47
CA MET A 109 -1.33 -11.23 8.74
C MET A 109 -1.69 -11.54 10.19
N GLY A 110 -0.89 -12.34 10.91
CA GLY A 110 -1.14 -12.76 12.29
C GLY A 110 -1.35 -11.59 13.25
N ARG A 111 -0.47 -10.58 13.21
CA ARG A 111 -0.60 -9.37 14.05
C ARG A 111 -1.90 -8.62 13.80
N PHE A 112 -2.30 -8.46 12.54
CA PHE A 112 -3.56 -7.79 12.21
C PHE A 112 -4.76 -8.54 12.80
N LEU A 113 -4.86 -9.85 12.55
CA LEU A 113 -5.99 -10.64 13.04
C LEU A 113 -6.03 -10.63 14.58
N TYR A 114 -4.87 -10.74 15.24
CA TYR A 114 -4.78 -10.68 16.69
C TYR A 114 -5.16 -9.29 17.24
N ALA A 115 -4.70 -8.20 16.61
CA ALA A 115 -5.04 -6.81 16.95
C ALA A 115 -6.52 -6.48 16.72
N ALA A 116 -7.18 -7.19 15.79
CA ALA A 116 -8.62 -7.14 15.55
C ALA A 116 -9.42 -7.94 16.60
N GLY A 117 -8.76 -8.66 17.51
CA GLY A 117 -9.41 -9.45 18.55
C GLY A 117 -9.78 -10.88 18.13
N LEU A 118 -9.27 -11.37 16.99
CA LEU A 118 -9.43 -12.77 16.63
C LEU A 118 -8.49 -13.64 17.48
N ARG A 119 -8.94 -14.82 17.86
CA ARG A 119 -8.26 -15.78 18.74
C ARG A 119 -8.43 -17.21 18.20
N HIS A 120 -7.78 -18.16 18.87
CA HIS A 120 -7.76 -19.56 18.44
C HIS A 120 -9.13 -20.25 18.46
N ASP A 121 -10.10 -19.70 19.19
CA ASP A 121 -11.48 -20.20 19.30
C ASP A 121 -12.41 -19.61 18.23
N ASP A 122 -11.90 -18.70 17.39
CA ASP A 122 -12.65 -18.18 16.26
C ASP A 122 -12.70 -19.17 15.08
N ILE A 123 -13.83 -19.15 14.38
CA ILE A 123 -14.00 -19.77 13.08
C ILE A 123 -14.17 -18.65 12.05
N VAL A 124 -13.17 -18.47 11.22
CA VAL A 124 -13.07 -17.40 10.22
C VAL A 124 -13.64 -17.86 8.89
N GLN A 125 -14.75 -17.26 8.47
CA GLN A 125 -15.24 -17.38 7.10
C GLN A 125 -14.41 -16.47 6.19
N ASN A 126 -13.47 -17.08 5.45
CA ASN A 126 -12.58 -16.36 4.55
C ASN A 126 -13.17 -16.33 3.12
N CYS A 127 -13.69 -15.16 2.75
CA CYS A 127 -14.36 -14.87 1.50
C CYS A 127 -13.44 -14.21 0.45
N PHE A 128 -12.13 -14.13 0.68
CA PHE A 128 -11.20 -13.79 -0.39
C PHE A 128 -11.04 -14.95 -1.39
N SER A 129 -10.70 -14.62 -2.63
CA SER A 129 -10.44 -15.63 -3.66
C SER A 129 -9.21 -16.49 -3.32
N TYR A 130 -9.34 -17.81 -3.47
CA TYR A 130 -8.25 -18.81 -3.38
C TYR A 130 -7.77 -19.24 -4.78
N HIS A 131 -7.86 -18.33 -5.74
CA HIS A 131 -7.52 -18.59 -7.15
C HIS A 131 -6.15 -17.97 -7.48
N LEU A 132 -6.04 -17.27 -8.61
CA LEU A 132 -4.78 -16.69 -9.10
C LEU A 132 -4.17 -15.62 -8.18
N THR A 133 -4.96 -14.92 -7.36
CA THR A 133 -4.44 -13.87 -6.45
C THR A 133 -4.25 -14.40 -5.03
N PRO A 134 -3.27 -13.87 -4.26
CA PRO A 134 -2.88 -14.47 -2.98
C PRO A 134 -3.82 -14.16 -1.81
N ALA A 135 -4.83 -13.31 -1.96
CA ALA A 135 -5.60 -12.77 -0.83
C ALA A 135 -6.24 -13.83 0.08
N GLY A 136 -6.82 -14.89 -0.49
CA GLY A 136 -7.35 -16.03 0.28
C GLY A 136 -6.28 -16.67 1.15
N MET A 137 -5.12 -16.94 0.55
CA MET A 137 -3.97 -17.54 1.22
C MET A 137 -3.31 -16.63 2.25
N MET A 138 -3.29 -15.31 2.02
CA MET A 138 -2.78 -14.33 2.98
C MET A 138 -3.58 -14.37 4.27
N PHE A 139 -4.91 -14.28 4.19
CA PHE A 139 -5.78 -14.32 5.36
C PHE A 139 -5.83 -15.70 6.01
N GLU A 140 -5.79 -16.79 5.23
CA GLU A 140 -5.64 -18.14 5.79
C GLU A 140 -4.33 -18.28 6.58
N SER A 141 -3.22 -17.78 6.04
CA SER A 141 -1.93 -17.78 6.72
C SER A 141 -2.01 -17.06 8.07
N GLY A 142 -2.64 -15.89 8.12
CA GLY A 142 -2.82 -15.16 9.38
C GLY A 142 -3.69 -15.92 10.39
N ALA A 143 -4.82 -16.47 9.93
CA ALA A 143 -5.73 -17.22 10.80
C ALA A 143 -5.07 -18.45 11.39
N ARG A 144 -4.33 -19.21 10.58
CA ARG A 144 -3.53 -20.37 11.03
C ARG A 144 -2.46 -19.97 12.03
N THR A 145 -1.79 -18.84 11.82
CA THR A 145 -0.77 -18.31 12.74
C THR A 145 -1.34 -18.04 14.14
N ILE A 146 -2.56 -17.49 14.23
CA ILE A 146 -3.22 -17.23 15.52
C ILE A 146 -4.00 -18.45 16.07
N GLY A 147 -3.96 -19.59 15.36
CA GLY A 147 -4.63 -20.82 15.73
C GLY A 147 -6.14 -20.85 15.45
N ALA A 148 -6.68 -19.89 14.71
CA ALA A 148 -8.10 -19.84 14.36
C ALA A 148 -8.45 -20.87 13.27
N CYS A 149 -9.67 -21.39 13.30
CA CYS A 149 -10.19 -22.27 12.26
C CYS A 149 -10.59 -21.44 11.03
N VAL A 150 -10.42 -21.98 9.83
CA VAL A 150 -10.78 -21.31 8.57
C VAL A 150 -11.85 -22.11 7.85
N LEU A 151 -12.96 -21.45 7.51
CA LEU A 151 -13.87 -21.86 6.45
C LEU A 151 -13.42 -21.16 5.15
N PRO A 152 -12.81 -21.88 4.19
CA PRO A 152 -12.29 -21.29 2.96
C PRO A 152 -13.41 -21.06 1.94
N ALA A 153 -14.29 -20.11 2.24
CA ALA A 153 -15.55 -19.95 1.52
C ALA A 153 -15.39 -19.36 0.11
N GLY A 154 -14.34 -18.57 -0.12
CA GLY A 154 -14.12 -17.93 -1.42
C GLY A 154 -15.19 -16.88 -1.75
N VAL A 155 -15.35 -16.59 -3.04
CA VAL A 155 -16.25 -15.53 -3.53
C VAL A 155 -17.61 -16.08 -4.02
N GLY A 156 -18.64 -15.23 -4.02
CA GLY A 156 -19.94 -15.55 -4.62
C GLY A 156 -20.79 -16.57 -3.82
N GLN A 157 -21.86 -17.06 -4.46
CA GLN A 157 -22.83 -18.04 -3.90
C GLN A 157 -23.35 -17.67 -2.51
N THR A 158 -23.93 -16.48 -2.36
CA THR A 158 -24.28 -15.89 -1.05
C THR A 158 -25.29 -16.69 -0.24
N GLU A 159 -26.23 -17.40 -0.89
CA GLU A 159 -27.14 -18.34 -0.21
C GLU A 159 -26.39 -19.50 0.45
N LEU A 160 -25.40 -20.07 -0.25
CA LEU A 160 -24.56 -21.14 0.28
C LEU A 160 -23.63 -20.62 1.38
N GLN A 161 -23.10 -19.41 1.22
CA GLN A 161 -22.29 -18.72 2.23
C GLN A 161 -23.07 -18.51 3.53
N ALA A 162 -24.29 -17.96 3.46
CA ALA A 162 -25.13 -17.72 4.63
C ALA A 162 -25.52 -19.02 5.33
N ARG A 163 -25.88 -20.07 4.56
CA ARG A 163 -26.15 -21.41 5.09
C ARG A 163 -24.93 -21.98 5.82
N ALA A 164 -23.76 -21.96 5.18
CA ALA A 164 -22.53 -22.49 5.76
C ALA A 164 -22.12 -21.72 7.02
N ALA A 165 -22.24 -20.39 7.00
CA ALA A 165 -21.97 -19.52 8.14
C ALA A 165 -22.81 -19.92 9.37
N HIS A 166 -24.12 -20.10 9.16
CA HIS A 166 -25.07 -20.55 10.17
C HIS A 166 -24.73 -21.95 10.70
N ASP A 167 -24.60 -22.93 9.80
CA ASP A 167 -24.47 -24.35 10.17
C ASP A 167 -23.14 -24.66 10.86
N ILE A 168 -22.05 -23.99 10.44
CA ILE A 168 -20.72 -24.12 11.04
C ILE A 168 -20.62 -23.29 12.32
N GLY A 169 -21.44 -22.24 12.46
CA GLY A 169 -21.39 -21.31 13.59
C GLY A 169 -20.16 -20.40 13.53
N VAL A 170 -19.88 -19.83 12.36
CA VAL A 170 -18.73 -18.94 12.15
C VAL A 170 -18.81 -17.70 13.07
N THR A 171 -17.68 -17.26 13.60
CA THR A 171 -17.60 -16.14 14.57
C THR A 171 -16.95 -14.90 13.97
N ALA A 172 -16.20 -15.06 12.89
CA ALA A 172 -15.49 -13.97 12.25
C ALA A 172 -15.56 -14.04 10.72
N TYR A 173 -15.53 -12.87 10.08
CA TYR A 173 -15.46 -12.71 8.63
C TYR A 173 -14.08 -12.19 8.20
N ALA A 174 -13.56 -12.69 7.09
CA ALA A 174 -12.45 -12.12 6.36
C ALA A 174 -12.82 -11.94 4.87
N GLY A 175 -12.65 -10.75 4.29
CA GLY A 175 -12.99 -10.51 2.89
C GLY A 175 -13.00 -9.04 2.50
N THR A 176 -13.58 -8.71 1.34
CA THR A 176 -13.78 -7.30 0.95
C THR A 176 -14.80 -6.63 1.87
N PRO A 177 -14.73 -5.31 2.08
CA PRO A 177 -15.59 -4.61 3.03
C PRO A 177 -17.09 -4.77 2.78
N ASP A 178 -17.50 -4.82 1.52
CA ASP A 178 -18.89 -4.79 1.06
C ASP A 178 -19.57 -6.16 1.01
N PHE A 179 -18.80 -7.23 0.77
CA PHE A 179 -19.37 -8.56 0.54
C PHE A 179 -19.99 -9.18 1.80
N LEU A 180 -19.51 -8.82 3.00
CA LEU A 180 -20.14 -9.27 4.26
C LEU A 180 -21.60 -8.81 4.35
N ASN A 181 -21.91 -7.57 3.97
CA ASN A 181 -23.30 -7.08 4.03
C ASN A 181 -24.24 -7.91 3.14
N ILE A 182 -23.76 -8.36 1.98
CA ILE A 182 -24.55 -9.22 1.07
C ILE A 182 -24.84 -10.58 1.71
N ILE A 183 -23.90 -11.14 2.48
CA ILE A 183 -24.10 -12.40 3.22
C ILE A 183 -25.09 -12.19 4.37
N LEU A 184 -24.96 -11.09 5.13
CA LEU A 184 -25.86 -10.75 6.23
C LEU A 184 -27.29 -10.55 5.74
N ASP A 185 -27.49 -9.74 4.69
CA ASP A 185 -28.81 -9.51 4.10
C ASP A 185 -29.42 -10.81 3.57
N LYS A 186 -28.61 -11.69 2.98
CA LYS A 186 -29.08 -13.00 2.52
C LYS A 186 -29.46 -13.92 3.69
N ALA A 187 -28.72 -13.88 4.80
CA ALA A 187 -29.08 -14.63 6.00
C ALA A 187 -30.40 -14.15 6.60
N ASP A 188 -30.63 -12.83 6.64
CA ASP A 188 -31.89 -12.22 7.08
C ASP A 188 -33.07 -12.70 6.22
N GLU A 189 -32.93 -12.67 4.88
CA GLU A 189 -33.94 -13.19 3.93
C GLU A 189 -34.26 -14.67 4.14
N MET A 190 -33.24 -15.46 4.50
CA MET A 190 -33.36 -16.91 4.72
C MET A 190 -33.79 -17.28 6.15
N GLY A 191 -33.91 -16.30 7.06
CA GLY A 191 -34.20 -16.53 8.47
C GLY A 191 -33.09 -17.27 9.22
N LEU A 192 -31.82 -16.99 8.87
CA LEU A 192 -30.64 -17.61 9.47
C LEU A 192 -29.94 -16.66 10.45
N ASP A 193 -29.75 -17.12 11.68
CA ASP A 193 -28.99 -16.36 12.69
C ASP A 193 -27.49 -16.58 12.54
N LEU A 194 -26.71 -15.51 12.41
CA LEU A 194 -25.26 -15.58 12.24
C LEU A 194 -24.54 -15.10 13.50
N LYS A 195 -23.50 -15.85 13.92
CA LYS A 195 -22.70 -15.55 15.11
C LYS A 195 -21.50 -14.63 14.85
N ILE A 196 -21.40 -14.07 13.64
CA ILE A 196 -20.31 -13.19 13.25
C ILE A 196 -20.37 -11.93 14.11
N ASN A 197 -19.30 -11.67 14.87
CA ASN A 197 -19.16 -10.45 15.69
C ASN A 197 -17.85 -9.69 15.42
N LYS A 198 -17.00 -10.24 14.56
CA LYS A 198 -15.71 -9.68 14.14
C LYS A 198 -15.58 -9.75 12.62
N ALA A 199 -15.09 -8.67 12.02
CA ALA A 199 -14.80 -8.60 10.59
C ALA A 199 -13.42 -7.97 10.38
N VAL A 200 -12.56 -8.68 9.64
CA VAL A 200 -11.24 -8.21 9.20
C VAL A 200 -11.26 -8.04 7.69
N VAL A 201 -11.13 -6.81 7.21
CA VAL A 201 -11.37 -6.50 5.78
C VAL A 201 -10.16 -5.92 5.07
N GLY A 202 -10.12 -6.07 3.76
CA GLY A 202 -9.04 -5.57 2.90
C GLY A 202 -9.41 -5.61 1.42
N GLY A 203 -8.50 -5.21 0.53
CA GLY A 203 -8.71 -5.27 -0.92
C GLY A 203 -9.70 -4.25 -1.51
N GLY A 204 -10.30 -3.39 -0.68
CA GLY A 204 -11.17 -2.28 -1.07
C GLY A 204 -11.31 -1.28 0.08
N ALA A 205 -11.84 -0.09 -0.18
CA ALA A 205 -12.01 0.94 0.86
C ALA A 205 -13.16 0.59 1.83
N LEU A 206 -12.92 0.71 3.14
CA LEU A 206 -13.97 0.60 4.16
C LEU A 206 -14.49 2.00 4.50
N PHE A 207 -15.63 2.36 3.92
CA PHE A 207 -16.26 3.66 4.19
C PHE A 207 -16.84 3.73 5.61
N PRO A 208 -16.83 4.91 6.27
CA PRO A 208 -17.37 5.07 7.62
C PRO A 208 -18.82 4.62 7.78
N SER A 209 -19.68 4.86 6.79
CA SER A 209 -21.09 4.44 6.81
C SER A 209 -21.26 2.92 6.81
N LEU A 210 -20.47 2.22 6.00
CA LEU A 210 -20.47 0.75 5.95
C LEU A 210 -19.91 0.14 7.23
N ARG A 211 -18.88 0.76 7.82
CA ARG A 211 -18.39 0.34 9.14
C ARG A 211 -19.46 0.51 10.21
N GLN A 212 -20.17 1.64 10.19
CA GLN A 212 -21.23 1.92 11.16
C GLN A 212 -22.36 0.88 11.06
N SER A 213 -22.78 0.48 9.85
CA SER A 213 -23.82 -0.56 9.70
C SER A 213 -23.40 -1.92 10.28
N TYR A 214 -22.11 -2.25 10.29
CA TYR A 214 -21.61 -3.44 10.97
C TYR A 214 -21.65 -3.28 12.49
N VAL A 215 -21.23 -2.13 13.01
CA VAL A 215 -21.29 -1.82 14.45
C VAL A 215 -22.73 -1.87 14.97
N ASP A 216 -23.69 -1.35 14.20
CA ASP A 216 -25.12 -1.39 14.54
C ASP A 216 -25.68 -2.82 14.62
N ARG A 217 -25.06 -3.76 13.89
CA ARG A 217 -25.33 -5.21 13.96
C ARG A 217 -24.48 -5.93 15.03
N GLY A 218 -23.70 -5.21 15.83
CA GLY A 218 -22.82 -5.80 16.85
C GLY A 218 -21.53 -6.41 16.31
N ILE A 219 -21.13 -6.05 15.09
CA ILE A 219 -19.95 -6.57 14.41
C ILE A 219 -18.83 -5.52 14.43
N GLN A 220 -17.74 -5.82 15.13
CA GLN A 220 -16.54 -5.00 15.08
C GLN A 220 -15.83 -5.21 13.73
N CYS A 221 -15.69 -4.14 12.94
CA CYS A 221 -15.05 -4.21 11.62
C CYS A 221 -13.80 -3.31 11.56
N VAL A 222 -12.66 -3.92 11.24
CA VAL A 222 -11.35 -3.25 11.09
C VAL A 222 -10.66 -3.66 9.80
N GLN A 223 -9.80 -2.79 9.28
CA GLN A 223 -9.20 -2.91 7.96
C GLN A 223 -7.67 -3.07 8.00
N CYS A 224 -7.11 -3.79 7.02
CA CYS A 224 -5.69 -3.74 6.69
C CYS A 224 -5.41 -3.11 5.31
N TYR A 225 -4.20 -2.58 5.18
CA TYR A 225 -3.57 -2.20 3.91
C TYR A 225 -2.50 -3.23 3.57
N ALA A 226 -2.67 -3.91 2.44
CA ALA A 226 -1.84 -5.02 2.00
C ALA A 226 -1.80 -5.09 0.46
N THR A 227 -0.74 -5.66 -0.10
CA THR A 227 -0.64 -5.93 -1.54
C THR A 227 -0.20 -7.38 -1.77
N ALA A 228 -0.46 -7.91 -2.97
CA ALA A 228 -0.01 -9.24 -3.36
C ALA A 228 1.52 -9.40 -3.33
N ASP A 229 2.25 -8.31 -3.62
CA ASP A 229 3.70 -8.30 -3.68
C ASP A 229 4.33 -8.30 -2.27
N LEU A 230 3.74 -7.54 -1.34
CA LEU A 230 4.34 -7.26 -0.04
C LEU A 230 3.72 -8.09 1.08
N GLY A 231 2.46 -8.51 0.98
CA GLY A 231 1.68 -8.98 2.13
C GLY A 231 1.11 -7.81 2.93
N ASN A 232 0.95 -8.00 4.24
CA ASN A 232 0.47 -6.94 5.13
C ASN A 232 1.48 -5.79 5.25
N ILE A 233 1.02 -4.56 5.08
CA ILE A 233 1.85 -3.34 5.19
C ILE A 233 1.48 -2.57 6.46
N ALA A 234 0.19 -2.34 6.67
CA ALA A 234 -0.32 -1.65 7.85
C ALA A 234 -1.74 -2.13 8.19
N TYR A 235 -2.16 -1.99 9.43
CA TYR A 235 -3.46 -2.49 9.89
C TYR A 235 -4.07 -1.66 11.01
N GLU A 236 -5.40 -1.59 11.04
CA GLU A 236 -6.12 -1.02 12.16
C GLU A 236 -6.13 -1.97 13.36
N SER A 237 -6.23 -1.39 14.55
CA SER A 237 -6.61 -2.12 15.77
C SER A 237 -8.01 -1.70 16.20
N THR A 238 -8.53 -2.32 17.26
CA THR A 238 -9.83 -1.93 17.86
C THR A 238 -9.89 -0.49 18.36
N ALA A 239 -8.74 0.18 18.52
CA ALA A 239 -8.69 1.60 18.84
C ALA A 239 -9.11 2.51 17.67
N MET A 240 -9.09 2.02 16.42
CA MET A 240 -9.51 2.74 15.21
C MET A 240 -8.86 4.12 15.00
N GLU A 241 -7.62 4.29 15.48
CA GLU A 241 -6.84 5.53 15.39
C GLU A 241 -5.70 5.36 14.39
N GLY A 242 -6.04 5.23 13.10
CA GLY A 242 -5.08 5.00 12.01
C GLY A 242 -4.58 3.55 11.89
N MET A 243 -3.84 3.29 10.81
CA MET A 243 -3.27 1.98 10.52
C MET A 243 -1.83 1.90 11.05
N ILE A 244 -1.56 0.98 11.96
CA ILE A 244 -0.23 0.69 12.49
C ILE A 244 0.57 -0.09 11.44
N VAL A 245 1.77 0.36 11.11
CA VAL A 245 2.68 -0.34 10.20
C VAL A 245 3.14 -1.66 10.81
N ASP A 246 3.17 -2.72 10.01
CA ASP A 246 3.66 -4.02 10.47
C ASP A 246 5.17 -4.02 10.74
N GLU A 247 5.61 -4.79 11.73
CA GLU A 247 7.03 -4.79 12.18
C GLU A 247 8.00 -5.45 11.19
N GLY A 248 7.50 -6.15 10.16
CA GLY A 248 8.30 -6.79 9.10
C GLY A 248 8.43 -5.97 7.82
N VAL A 249 7.96 -4.72 7.82
CA VAL A 249 8.13 -3.77 6.71
C VAL A 249 8.55 -2.40 7.22
N ILE A 250 9.14 -1.60 6.33
CA ILE A 250 9.43 -0.19 6.56
C ILE A 250 8.66 0.61 5.52
N VAL A 251 7.92 1.62 5.97
CA VAL A 251 7.09 2.47 5.13
C VAL A 251 7.68 3.85 5.06
N GLU A 252 7.88 4.35 3.85
CA GLU A 252 8.19 5.74 3.53
C GLU A 252 6.97 6.37 2.85
N ILE A 253 6.70 7.64 3.16
CA ILE A 253 5.76 8.47 2.38
C ILE A 253 6.61 9.41 1.55
N VAL A 254 6.54 9.29 0.22
CA VAL A 254 7.41 10.03 -0.71
C VAL A 254 6.62 10.89 -1.68
N THR A 255 7.26 11.91 -2.26
CA THR A 255 6.62 12.69 -3.34
C THR A 255 6.39 11.79 -4.56
N PRO A 256 5.15 11.70 -5.10
CA PRO A 256 4.84 10.83 -6.23
C PRO A 256 5.77 11.05 -7.43
N GLY A 257 6.19 9.95 -8.06
CA GLY A 257 7.12 9.99 -9.21
C GLY A 257 8.58 10.28 -8.87
N THR A 258 8.92 10.47 -7.59
CA THR A 258 10.30 10.67 -7.13
C THR A 258 10.82 9.45 -6.34
N GLY A 259 10.86 9.55 -5.02
CA GLY A 259 11.65 8.79 -4.06
C GLY A 259 12.15 9.69 -2.91
N ILE A 260 11.79 10.99 -2.90
CA ILE A 260 12.13 11.94 -1.84
C ILE A 260 11.03 11.87 -0.77
N PRO A 261 11.35 11.54 0.50
CA PRO A 261 10.38 11.57 1.59
C PRO A 261 9.70 12.93 1.74
N VAL A 262 8.41 12.93 2.05
CA VAL A 262 7.66 14.14 2.43
C VAL A 262 7.80 14.42 3.93
N GLU A 263 7.44 15.62 4.36
CA GLU A 263 7.41 15.94 5.79
C GLU A 263 6.34 15.12 6.54
N PRO A 264 6.55 14.77 7.82
CA PRO A 264 5.57 14.03 8.60
C PRO A 264 4.17 14.67 8.59
N GLY A 265 3.17 13.88 8.18
CA GLY A 265 1.77 14.32 8.08
C GLY A 265 1.34 14.78 6.69
N GLU A 266 2.27 15.01 5.77
CA GLU A 266 1.95 15.30 4.37
C GLU A 266 1.49 14.05 3.61
N VAL A 267 0.65 14.28 2.60
CA VAL A 267 0.20 13.21 1.72
C VAL A 267 1.24 12.96 0.64
N GLY A 268 1.61 11.69 0.48
CA GLY A 268 2.52 11.25 -0.57
C GLY A 268 2.28 9.78 -0.92
N GLU A 269 3.07 9.27 -1.85
CA GLU A 269 3.05 7.88 -2.29
C GLU A 269 3.66 6.95 -1.23
N VAL A 270 3.01 5.81 -1.02
CA VAL A 270 3.50 4.77 -0.12
C VAL A 270 4.58 3.95 -0.81
N VAL A 271 5.79 3.98 -0.24
CA VAL A 271 6.93 3.17 -0.67
C VAL A 271 7.32 2.24 0.46
N VAL A 272 7.51 0.96 0.15
CA VAL A 272 7.68 -0.09 1.17
C VAL A 272 8.97 -0.87 0.94
N THR A 273 9.75 -1.04 1.99
CA THR A 273 10.86 -1.99 2.04
C THR A 273 10.43 -3.20 2.87
N SER A 274 10.40 -4.38 2.26
CA SER A 274 10.07 -5.64 2.91
C SER A 274 11.31 -6.25 3.58
N LEU A 275 11.18 -6.70 4.83
CA LEU A 275 12.22 -7.46 5.53
C LEU A 275 12.11 -8.98 5.31
N ASN A 276 11.26 -9.41 4.37
CA ASN A 276 11.18 -10.81 3.95
C ASN A 276 12.37 -11.16 3.04
N SER A 277 13.25 -12.05 3.49
CA SER A 277 14.40 -12.50 2.68
C SER A 277 14.02 -13.33 1.48
N ASP A 278 12.84 -13.95 1.46
CA ASP A 278 12.41 -14.81 0.35
C ASP A 278 11.94 -14.00 -0.85
N TYR A 279 11.50 -12.76 -0.64
CA TYR A 279 11.12 -11.82 -1.69
C TYR A 279 11.50 -10.39 -1.29
N PRO A 280 12.80 -10.05 -1.37
CA PRO A 280 13.34 -8.82 -0.80
C PRO A 280 13.06 -7.63 -1.71
N LEU A 281 11.82 -7.12 -1.69
CA LEU A 281 11.42 -5.89 -2.37
C LEU A 281 11.87 -4.66 -1.56
N ILE A 282 12.80 -3.88 -2.10
CA ILE A 282 13.38 -2.68 -1.49
C ILE A 282 12.77 -1.46 -2.17
N ARG A 283 12.27 -0.51 -1.36
CA ARG A 283 11.58 0.70 -1.82
C ARG A 283 10.60 0.45 -2.96
N PHE A 284 9.74 -0.56 -2.79
CA PHE A 284 8.69 -0.87 -3.75
C PHE A 284 7.56 0.13 -3.64
N ALA A 285 7.30 0.83 -4.74
CA ALA A 285 6.20 1.78 -4.83
C ALA A 285 4.86 1.07 -5.04
N THR A 286 3.92 1.28 -4.13
CA THR A 286 2.60 0.62 -4.21
C THR A 286 1.68 1.27 -5.25
N GLY A 287 1.95 2.54 -5.59
CA GLY A 287 1.08 3.36 -6.43
C GLY A 287 -0.13 3.93 -5.67
N ASP A 288 -0.15 3.84 -4.34
CA ASP A 288 -1.21 4.40 -3.50
C ASP A 288 -0.71 5.61 -2.68
N LEU A 289 -1.61 6.51 -2.34
CA LEU A 289 -1.34 7.66 -1.47
C LEU A 289 -1.69 7.38 -0.02
N SER A 290 -0.90 7.91 0.90
CA SER A 290 -1.21 7.99 2.32
C SER A 290 -0.46 9.15 2.99
N ALA A 291 -0.61 9.28 4.30
CA ALA A 291 0.15 10.22 5.12
C ALA A 291 0.50 9.58 6.46
N GLN A 292 1.66 9.93 6.99
CA GLN A 292 2.05 9.55 8.35
C GLN A 292 1.10 10.18 9.38
N MET A 293 0.76 9.43 10.42
CA MET A 293 0.05 9.93 11.59
C MET A 293 1.03 10.08 12.75
N LEU A 294 1.10 11.30 13.29
CA LEU A 294 1.97 11.63 14.42
C LEU A 294 1.43 11.07 15.74
N GLY A 295 2.35 10.77 16.64
CA GLY A 295 2.05 10.26 17.97
C GLY A 295 1.80 8.75 18.02
N GLN A 296 1.95 8.17 19.21
CA GLN A 296 1.76 6.76 19.45
C GLN A 296 0.28 6.36 19.38
N SER A 297 -0.01 5.12 19.00
CA SER A 297 -1.36 4.59 19.04
C SER A 297 -1.86 4.47 20.49
N PRO A 298 -3.13 4.81 20.79
CA PRO A 298 -3.71 4.55 22.10
C PRO A 298 -3.87 3.04 22.41
N CYS A 299 -3.69 2.15 21.43
CA CYS A 299 -3.61 0.70 21.67
C CYS A 299 -2.24 0.23 22.20
N GLY A 300 -1.34 1.15 22.56
CA GLY A 300 -0.02 0.84 23.09
C GLY A 300 1.00 0.33 22.06
N ARG A 301 0.57 -0.02 20.83
CA ARG A 301 1.48 -0.34 19.73
C ARG A 301 2.36 0.86 19.39
N THR A 302 3.66 0.63 19.27
CA THR A 302 4.67 1.70 19.20
C THR A 302 5.14 2.02 17.78
N ASN A 303 4.77 1.23 16.78
CA ASN A 303 5.21 1.49 15.40
C ASN A 303 4.53 2.73 14.79
N MET A 304 5.10 3.22 13.69
CA MET A 304 4.53 4.27 12.88
C MET A 304 3.07 3.96 12.50
N ARG A 305 2.25 5.01 12.41
CA ARG A 305 0.91 4.93 11.87
C ARG A 305 0.78 5.69 10.57
N ILE A 306 -0.09 5.22 9.69
CA ILE A 306 -0.52 5.92 8.48
C ILE A 306 -2.04 6.11 8.47
N LYS A 307 -2.54 7.10 7.73
CA LYS A 307 -3.98 7.37 7.59
C LYS A 307 -4.75 6.26 6.87
N GLY A 308 -4.06 5.36 6.18
CA GLY A 308 -4.65 4.37 5.29
C GLY A 308 -4.67 4.86 3.84
N TRP A 309 -5.48 4.23 2.99
CA TRP A 309 -5.56 4.57 1.57
C TRP A 309 -6.22 5.94 1.35
N MET A 310 -5.53 6.84 0.65
CA MET A 310 -5.99 8.21 0.36
C MET A 310 -6.15 8.48 -1.14
N GLY A 311 -6.13 7.45 -1.98
CA GLY A 311 -6.18 7.57 -3.43
C GLY A 311 -4.99 6.92 -4.11
N ARG A 312 -4.86 7.17 -5.41
CA ARG A 312 -3.79 6.61 -6.24
C ARG A 312 -2.72 7.65 -6.55
N ALA A 313 -1.47 7.21 -6.58
CA ALA A 313 -0.31 8.04 -6.94
C ALA A 313 -0.07 8.08 -8.46
N ASP A 314 -0.64 7.16 -9.24
CA ASP A 314 -0.56 7.08 -10.70
C ASP A 314 -1.43 8.16 -11.39
N GLN A 315 -1.21 9.42 -11.01
CA GLN A 315 -1.92 10.58 -11.52
C GLN A 315 -1.47 10.86 -12.96
N THR A 316 -2.23 10.39 -13.94
CA THR A 316 -1.95 10.64 -15.36
C THR A 316 -3.07 11.47 -15.97
N ALA A 317 -2.72 12.58 -16.63
CA ALA A 317 -3.67 13.38 -17.39
C ALA A 317 -3.26 13.41 -18.88
N LYS A 318 -4.24 13.29 -19.79
CA LYS A 318 -4.02 13.50 -21.22
C LYS A 318 -4.40 14.93 -21.58
N ILE A 319 -3.42 15.80 -21.83
CA ILE A 319 -3.60 17.23 -22.10
C ILE A 319 -3.15 17.52 -23.54
N LYS A 320 -4.03 18.08 -24.38
CA LYS A 320 -3.72 18.39 -25.80
C LYS A 320 -3.12 17.18 -26.55
N GLY A 321 -3.62 15.98 -26.27
CA GLY A 321 -3.17 14.73 -26.91
C GLY A 321 -1.93 14.07 -26.28
N MET A 322 -1.22 14.74 -25.37
CA MET A 322 -0.02 14.23 -24.70
C MET A 322 -0.34 13.71 -23.30
N PHE A 323 0.28 12.61 -22.89
CA PHE A 323 0.19 12.13 -21.50
C PHE A 323 1.22 12.86 -20.64
N VAL A 324 0.75 13.40 -19.51
CA VAL A 324 1.59 13.95 -18.44
C VAL A 324 1.56 12.97 -17.28
N ARG A 325 2.74 12.60 -16.78
CA ARG A 325 2.94 11.64 -15.69
C ARG A 325 3.74 12.23 -14.53
N PRO A 326 3.60 11.71 -13.30
CA PRO A 326 4.28 12.24 -12.11
C PRO A 326 5.80 12.35 -12.28
N GLU A 327 6.44 11.40 -12.95
CA GLU A 327 7.90 11.38 -13.18
C GLU A 327 8.36 12.56 -14.04
N GLN A 328 7.52 13.05 -14.95
CA GLN A 328 7.84 14.22 -15.78
C GLN A 328 7.72 15.52 -14.97
N VAL A 329 6.80 15.56 -14.00
CA VAL A 329 6.68 16.68 -13.06
C VAL A 329 7.87 16.70 -12.10
N ALA A 330 8.31 15.53 -11.63
CA ALA A 330 9.55 15.36 -10.87
C ALA A 330 10.78 15.87 -11.64
N GLU A 331 10.92 15.50 -12.93
CA GLU A 331 12.00 15.98 -13.78
C GLU A 331 11.96 17.51 -13.96
N LEU A 332 10.77 18.10 -14.08
CA LEU A 332 10.59 19.55 -14.15
C LEU A 332 11.11 20.23 -12.88
N VAL A 333 10.74 19.73 -11.70
CA VAL A 333 11.19 20.24 -10.40
C VAL A 333 12.72 20.16 -10.32
N ALA A 334 13.30 19.00 -10.62
CA ALA A 334 14.74 18.79 -10.56
C ALA A 334 15.53 19.73 -11.49
N LYS A 335 15.02 20.03 -12.70
CA LYS A 335 15.69 20.93 -13.65
C LYS A 335 15.58 22.41 -13.28
N THR A 336 14.50 22.81 -12.63
CA THR A 336 14.22 24.21 -12.32
C THR A 336 14.69 24.62 -10.93
N GLY A 337 14.92 23.64 -10.03
CA GLY A 337 15.30 23.91 -8.65
C GLY A 337 14.18 24.54 -7.81
N VAL A 338 12.93 24.53 -8.31
CA VAL A 338 11.76 24.92 -7.52
C VAL A 338 11.54 23.89 -6.40
N ASP A 339 10.87 24.29 -5.33
CA ASP A 339 10.61 23.40 -4.20
C ASP A 339 9.55 22.35 -4.59
N ARG A 340 8.49 22.77 -5.28
CA ARG A 340 7.35 21.92 -5.67
C ARG A 340 6.72 22.38 -6.98
N ALA A 341 6.06 21.45 -7.67
CA ALA A 341 5.23 21.76 -8.83
C ALA A 341 3.94 20.95 -8.84
N ARG A 342 2.86 21.54 -9.35
CA ARG A 342 1.59 20.89 -9.68
C ARG A 342 1.19 21.26 -11.10
N VAL A 343 0.87 20.25 -11.91
CA VAL A 343 0.29 20.45 -13.24
C VAL A 343 -1.22 20.35 -13.13
N ILE A 344 -1.93 21.37 -13.60
CA ILE A 344 -3.39 21.40 -13.61
C ILE A 344 -3.87 21.37 -15.06
N ALA A 345 -4.62 20.34 -15.43
CA ALA A 345 -5.36 20.28 -16.68
C ALA A 345 -6.70 21.00 -16.51
N ASN A 346 -6.94 22.00 -17.35
CA ASN A 346 -8.15 22.81 -17.38
C ASN A 346 -8.74 22.83 -18.79
N ARG A 347 -9.89 23.48 -18.95
CA ARG A 347 -10.52 23.73 -20.24
C ARG A 347 -10.90 25.20 -20.36
N ASP A 348 -10.60 25.80 -21.50
CA ASP A 348 -11.08 27.13 -21.88
C ASP A 348 -11.89 27.01 -23.18
N GLY A 349 -13.21 27.07 -23.04
CA GLY A 349 -14.16 26.72 -24.10
C GLY A 349 -13.97 25.28 -24.57
N GLN A 350 -13.57 25.11 -25.83
CA GLN A 350 -13.31 23.78 -26.43
C GLN A 350 -11.85 23.35 -26.38
N ASN A 351 -10.96 24.17 -25.82
CA ASN A 351 -9.52 23.92 -25.81
C ASN A 351 -9.06 23.41 -24.45
N ASP A 352 -8.29 22.33 -24.43
CA ASP A 352 -7.51 21.95 -23.25
C ASP A 352 -6.49 23.05 -22.93
N THR A 353 -6.36 23.41 -21.66
CA THR A 353 -5.33 24.30 -21.14
C THR A 353 -4.51 23.60 -20.06
N MET A 354 -3.27 24.05 -19.88
CA MET A 354 -2.36 23.54 -18.86
C MET A 354 -1.86 24.71 -18.04
N GLU A 355 -2.04 24.64 -16.73
CA GLU A 355 -1.40 25.52 -15.76
C GLU A 355 -0.33 24.70 -15.03
N VAL A 356 0.83 25.29 -14.79
CA VAL A 356 1.88 24.71 -13.94
C VAL A 356 2.09 25.64 -12.77
N GLN A 357 1.61 25.21 -11.61
CA GLN A 357 1.82 25.91 -10.35
C GLN A 357 3.18 25.48 -9.80
N VAL A 358 4.06 26.42 -9.52
CA VAL A 358 5.37 26.17 -8.92
C VAL A 358 5.50 26.91 -7.61
N GLU A 359 6.21 26.32 -6.66
CA GLU A 359 6.49 26.92 -5.37
C GLU A 359 8.00 27.02 -5.15
N GLY A 360 8.46 28.15 -4.63
CA GLY A 360 9.87 28.35 -4.28
C GLY A 360 10.23 29.82 -4.13
N THR A 361 11.51 30.09 -3.88
CA THR A 361 12.04 31.46 -3.77
C THR A 361 12.80 31.85 -5.04
N ASN A 362 12.72 33.12 -5.45
CA ASN A 362 13.45 33.68 -6.60
C ASN A 362 13.23 32.91 -7.93
N ILE A 363 12.02 32.38 -8.17
CA ILE A 363 11.72 31.59 -9.36
C ILE A 363 11.79 32.45 -10.63
N ASN A 364 12.61 32.04 -11.59
CA ASN A 364 12.63 32.61 -12.94
C ASN A 364 11.57 31.92 -13.82
N THR A 365 10.45 32.59 -14.07
CA THR A 365 9.33 32.04 -14.83
C THR A 365 9.70 31.62 -16.25
N ALA A 366 10.59 32.34 -16.93
CA ALA A 366 11.01 32.01 -18.30
C ALA A 366 11.83 30.70 -18.37
N GLU A 367 12.63 30.43 -17.34
CA GLU A 367 13.36 29.15 -17.22
C GLU A 367 12.40 28.00 -16.94
N VAL A 368 11.40 28.22 -16.07
CA VAL A 368 10.34 27.24 -15.81
C VAL A 368 9.55 26.93 -17.08
N GLU A 369 9.12 27.94 -17.85
CA GLU A 369 8.42 27.74 -19.13
C GLU A 369 9.25 26.93 -20.13
N THR A 370 10.55 27.20 -20.20
CA THR A 370 11.48 26.45 -21.05
C THR A 370 11.60 25.00 -20.58
N ALA A 371 11.72 24.78 -19.27
CA ALA A 371 11.80 23.44 -18.69
C ALA A 371 10.50 22.66 -18.92
N ILE A 372 9.32 23.28 -18.76
CA ILE A 372 8.01 22.69 -19.07
C ILE A 372 7.96 22.19 -20.52
N MET A 373 8.40 23.01 -21.48
CA MET A 373 8.47 22.61 -22.88
C MET A 373 9.40 21.41 -23.10
N ASN A 374 10.49 21.32 -22.33
CA ASN A 374 11.48 20.26 -22.46
C ASN A 374 11.05 18.95 -21.80
N THR A 375 10.37 18.98 -20.66
CA THR A 375 9.98 17.79 -19.90
C THR A 375 8.57 17.32 -20.24
N LEU A 376 7.60 18.23 -20.27
CA LEU A 376 6.18 17.92 -20.49
C LEU A 376 5.79 17.95 -21.98
N LYS A 377 6.63 18.55 -22.84
CA LYS A 377 6.40 18.72 -24.28
C LYS A 377 5.10 19.50 -24.61
N LEU A 378 4.66 20.34 -23.68
CA LEU A 378 3.43 21.13 -23.77
C LEU A 378 3.71 22.58 -23.38
N ARG A 379 2.91 23.52 -23.93
CA ARG A 379 2.86 24.90 -23.44
C ARG A 379 1.78 25.03 -22.37
N GLY A 380 2.10 25.70 -21.28
CA GLY A 380 1.17 26.02 -20.20
C GLY A 380 1.49 27.37 -19.54
N THR A 381 0.54 27.93 -18.80
CA THR A 381 0.73 29.13 -17.99
C THR A 381 1.42 28.77 -16.69
N VAL A 382 2.39 29.58 -16.24
CA VAL A 382 3.09 29.35 -14.98
C VAL A 382 2.53 30.27 -13.89
N THR A 383 2.11 29.68 -12.78
CA THR A 383 1.70 30.40 -11.58
C THR A 383 2.73 30.16 -10.49
N VAL A 384 3.27 31.23 -9.91
CA VAL A 384 4.30 31.14 -8.85
C VAL A 384 3.67 31.36 -7.49
N HIS A 385 3.92 30.44 -6.56
CA HIS A 385 3.50 30.51 -5.17
C HIS A 385 4.71 30.72 -4.25
N SER A 386 4.53 31.53 -3.21
CA SER A 386 5.51 31.58 -2.11
C SER A 386 5.55 30.25 -1.36
N PRO A 387 6.69 29.87 -0.76
CA PRO A 387 6.81 28.65 0.04
C PRO A 387 5.67 28.45 1.05
N GLY A 388 5.07 27.25 1.04
CA GLY A 388 3.94 26.86 1.90
C GLY A 388 2.54 27.11 1.33
N ASN A 389 2.39 27.78 0.17
CA ASN A 389 1.08 28.11 -0.41
C ASN A 389 0.57 27.11 -1.45
N LEU A 390 1.38 26.14 -1.90
CA LEU A 390 0.90 25.04 -2.74
C LEU A 390 0.34 23.90 -1.87
N PRO A 391 -0.89 23.37 -2.16
CA PRO A 391 -1.53 22.35 -1.32
C PRO A 391 -0.68 21.07 -1.15
N ARG A 392 -0.82 20.43 0.02
CA ARG A 392 -0.09 19.22 0.45
C ARG A 392 -1.01 18.00 0.49
N ASP A 393 -1.78 17.82 -0.58
CA ASP A 393 -2.83 16.78 -0.75
C ASP A 393 -2.35 15.56 -1.56
N GLY A 394 -1.07 15.50 -1.92
CA GLY A 394 -0.47 14.43 -2.72
C GLY A 394 -0.66 14.57 -4.23
N LEU A 395 -1.37 15.60 -4.70
CA LEU A 395 -1.57 15.85 -6.13
C LEU A 395 -0.38 16.61 -6.73
N VAL A 396 0.31 15.94 -7.66
CA VAL A 396 1.28 16.55 -8.58
C VAL A 396 0.67 16.80 -9.95
N ILE A 397 -0.39 16.08 -10.31
CA ILE A 397 -1.20 16.29 -11.51
C ILE A 397 -2.68 16.28 -11.12
N GLU A 398 -3.38 17.35 -11.47
CA GLU A 398 -4.80 17.53 -11.17
C GLU A 398 -5.58 17.75 -12.48
N ASP A 399 -6.59 16.93 -12.75
CA ASP A 399 -7.47 17.09 -13.91
C ASP A 399 -8.81 17.71 -13.48
N LYS A 400 -8.98 19.01 -13.74
CA LYS A 400 -10.19 19.78 -13.38
C LYS A 400 -11.20 19.85 -14.52
N ARG A 401 -10.93 19.21 -15.67
CA ARG A 401 -11.80 19.30 -16.83
C ARG A 401 -13.11 18.57 -16.56
N ASN A 402 -14.22 19.29 -16.75
CA ASN A 402 -15.54 18.70 -16.79
C ASN A 402 -15.97 18.49 -18.25
N TYR A 403 -16.47 17.31 -18.58
CA TYR A 403 -16.97 16.95 -19.91
C TYR A 403 -18.51 16.92 -19.99
N ASP A 404 -19.19 17.14 -18.85
CA ASP A 404 -20.66 17.12 -18.74
C ASP A 404 -21.32 18.48 -19.00
N THR A 405 -20.55 19.50 -19.40
CA THR A 405 -21.05 20.84 -19.76
C THR A 405 -20.69 21.24 -21.18
#